data_AF-A0A3B6TVS2-F1
#
_entry.id   AF-A0A3B6TVS2-F1
#
_cell.length_a   1.000
_cell.length_b   1.000
_cell.length_c   1.000
_cell.angle_alpha   90.00
_cell.angle_beta   90.00
_cell.angle_gamma   90.00
#
_symmetry.space_group_name_H-M   'P 1'
#
loop_
_entity.id
_entity.type
_entity.pdbx_description
1 polymer ?
#
loop_
_entity_poly.entity_id
_entity_poly.type
_entity_poly.pdbx_seq_one_letter_code
_entity_poly.pdbx_strand_id
1 'polypeptide(L)'
;MPQLSLSTNVPVDAVAAADILRDCSRAFARIIGKPESGEIMSIGGLGPGVNGKLSAALADILEAKLSVSASRFYVKFDDVQGYNVGFNGTTF
;
A
#
# COMPACT_ATOMS: atom_id res chain seq x y z
N MET A 1 -6.00 -10.69 0.75
CA MET A 1 -6.04 -9.56 1.71
C MET A 1 -4.66 -8.90 1.73
N PRO A 2 -4.58 -7.58 1.47
CA PRO A 2 -3.41 -6.73 1.68
C PRO A 2 -3.48 -5.96 3.04
N GLN A 3 -2.37 -5.71 3.79
CA GLN A 3 -2.33 -4.92 5.06
C GLN A 3 -1.10 -3.94 5.23
N LEU A 4 -1.21 -2.74 5.78
CA LEU A 4 -0.22 -1.65 5.65
C LEU A 4 -0.42 -0.63 6.77
N SER A 5 0.36 0.42 6.71
CA SER A 5 0.17 1.63 7.47
C SER A 5 0.86 2.77 6.73
N LEU A 6 0.17 3.86 6.42
CA LEU A 6 0.82 5.10 6.00
C LEU A 6 1.08 5.95 7.24
N SER A 7 2.33 6.06 7.65
CA SER A 7 2.77 6.96 8.71
C SER A 7 3.59 8.09 8.11
N THR A 8 3.25 9.33 8.46
CA THR A 8 3.93 10.54 7.99
C THR A 8 4.02 11.57 9.10
N ASN A 9 5.10 12.35 9.12
CA ASN A 9 5.26 13.52 10.00
C ASN A 9 4.75 14.82 9.36
N VAL A 10 4.27 14.77 8.11
CA VAL A 10 3.56 15.88 7.48
C VAL A 10 2.18 15.98 8.12
N PRO A 11 1.73 17.16 8.59
CA PRO A 11 0.36 17.34 9.05
C PRO A 11 -0.60 17.23 7.86
N VAL A 12 -1.56 16.32 7.95
CA VAL A 12 -2.58 16.07 6.91
C VAL A 12 -3.96 16.11 7.57
N ASP A 13 -4.94 16.77 6.94
CA ASP A 13 -6.33 16.72 7.40
C ASP A 13 -7.00 15.37 7.05
N ALA A 14 -8.15 15.10 7.68
CA ALA A 14 -8.84 13.81 7.53
C ALA A 14 -9.38 13.54 6.11
N VAL A 15 -9.68 14.59 5.32
CA VAL A 15 -10.20 14.46 3.95
C VAL A 15 -9.06 14.14 3.00
N ALA A 16 -7.96 14.90 3.08
CA ALA A 16 -6.75 14.63 2.32
C ALA A 16 -6.17 13.24 2.65
N ALA A 17 -6.16 12.85 3.93
CA ALA A 17 -5.73 11.51 4.35
C ALA A 17 -6.61 10.40 3.72
N ALA A 18 -7.94 10.56 3.71
CA ALA A 18 -8.85 9.60 3.11
C ALA A 18 -8.67 9.51 1.58
N ASP A 19 -8.48 10.63 0.89
CA ASP A 19 -8.21 10.65 -0.56
C ASP A 19 -6.86 10.00 -0.90
N ILE A 20 -5.81 10.24 -0.12
CA ILE A 20 -4.49 9.60 -0.30
C ILE A 20 -4.60 8.09 -0.09
N LEU A 21 -5.26 7.63 0.98
CA LEU A 21 -5.46 6.21 1.25
C LEU A 21 -6.25 5.53 0.13
N ARG A 22 -7.29 6.19 -0.41
CA ARG A 22 -8.07 5.69 -1.55
C ARG A 22 -7.22 5.58 -2.81
N ASP A 23 -6.46 6.61 -3.15
CA ASP A 23 -5.65 6.63 -4.37
C ASP A 23 -4.50 5.59 -4.29
N CYS A 24 -3.87 5.43 -3.12
CA CYS A 24 -2.88 4.38 -2.84
C CYS A 24 -3.48 2.97 -2.94
N SER A 25 -4.63 2.73 -2.30
CA SER A 25 -5.36 1.45 -2.38
C SER A 25 -5.68 1.06 -3.82
N ARG A 26 -6.13 2.04 -4.63
CA ARG A 26 -6.46 1.84 -6.03
C ARG A 26 -5.26 1.47 -6.90
N ALA A 27 -4.16 2.18 -6.73
CA ALA A 27 -2.91 1.91 -7.44
C ALA A 27 -2.40 0.50 -7.08
N PHE A 28 -2.41 0.17 -5.79
CA PHE A 28 -2.01 -1.14 -5.28
C PHE A 28 -2.84 -2.28 -5.89
N ALA A 29 -4.17 -2.22 -5.77
CA ALA A 29 -5.09 -3.23 -6.29
C ALA A 29 -4.90 -3.52 -7.80
N ARG A 30 -4.73 -2.46 -8.59
CA ARG A 30 -4.46 -2.55 -10.04
C ARG A 30 -3.13 -3.21 -10.36
N ILE A 31 -2.08 -2.91 -9.60
CA ILE A 31 -0.73 -3.44 -9.84
C ILE A 31 -0.60 -4.91 -9.44
N ILE A 32 -1.27 -5.34 -8.36
CA ILE A 32 -1.22 -6.73 -7.90
C ILE A 32 -2.33 -7.63 -8.46
N GLY A 33 -3.31 -7.08 -9.18
CA GLY A 33 -4.41 -7.83 -9.81
C GLY A 33 -5.41 -8.44 -8.81
N LYS A 34 -5.58 -7.85 -7.62
CA LYS A 34 -6.54 -8.30 -6.58
C LYS A 34 -7.58 -7.19 -6.31
N PRO A 35 -8.79 -7.53 -5.83
CA PRO A 35 -9.83 -6.54 -5.53
C PRO A 35 -9.38 -5.48 -4.52
N GLU A 36 -9.92 -4.26 -4.68
CA GLU A 36 -9.61 -3.06 -3.88
C GLU A 36 -9.92 -3.32 -2.40
N SER A 37 -8.88 -3.72 -1.67
CA SER A 37 -8.84 -3.80 -0.23
C SER A 37 -7.65 -2.95 0.14
N GLY A 38 -7.94 -1.80 0.76
CA GLY A 38 -6.92 -0.88 1.24
C GLY A 38 -5.93 -1.70 2.03
N GLU A 39 -4.65 -1.54 1.69
CA GLU A 39 -3.66 -2.43 2.25
C GLU A 39 -2.30 -2.51 1.47
N ILE A 40 -1.34 -3.37 1.89
CA ILE A 40 -0.16 -3.83 1.11
C ILE A 40 0.18 -5.31 1.37
N MET A 41 0.54 -5.67 2.61
CA MET A 41 0.96 -6.99 3.13
C MET A 41 0.15 -8.09 2.48
N SER A 42 0.70 -8.64 1.42
CA SER A 42 -0.06 -9.51 0.53
C SER A 42 0.25 -10.95 0.88
N ILE A 43 -0.76 -11.80 0.77
CA ILE A 43 -0.54 -13.24 0.66
C ILE A 43 -0.15 -13.53 -0.79
N GLY A 44 1.16 -13.57 -1.06
CA GLY A 44 1.74 -13.82 -2.37
C GLY A 44 1.51 -12.70 -3.40
N GLY A 45 2.30 -12.71 -4.47
CA GLY A 45 2.21 -11.74 -5.56
C GLY A 45 3.04 -10.46 -5.34
N LEU A 46 3.81 -10.38 -4.24
CA LEU A 46 4.92 -9.45 -4.10
C LEU A 46 6.20 -10.07 -4.70
N GLY A 47 7.16 -9.23 -5.04
CA GLY A 47 8.41 -9.64 -5.69
C GLY A 47 9.07 -8.48 -6.45
N PRO A 48 10.33 -8.61 -6.91
CA PRO A 48 11.14 -7.46 -7.32
C PRO A 48 10.47 -6.53 -8.35
N GLY A 49 9.86 -7.11 -9.40
CA GLY A 49 9.18 -6.35 -10.45
C GLY A 49 7.82 -5.75 -10.05
N VAL A 50 7.15 -6.30 -9.03
CA VAL A 50 5.89 -5.76 -8.49
C VAL A 50 6.18 -4.67 -7.46
N ASN A 51 7.12 -4.93 -6.55
CA ASN A 51 7.55 -4.01 -5.50
C ASN A 51 8.09 -2.71 -6.11
N GLY A 52 8.86 -2.77 -7.20
CA GLY A 52 9.32 -1.58 -7.92
C GLY A 52 8.17 -0.73 -8.49
N LYS A 53 7.16 -1.37 -9.10
CA LYS A 53 5.97 -0.67 -9.63
C LYS A 53 5.12 -0.05 -8.51
N LEU A 54 4.94 -0.77 -7.41
CA LEU A 54 4.23 -0.27 -6.23
C LEU A 54 4.97 0.92 -5.61
N SER A 55 6.29 0.84 -5.45
CA SER A 55 7.10 1.93 -4.89
C SER A 55 7.02 3.19 -5.76
N ALA A 56 7.08 3.04 -7.09
CA ALA A 56 6.94 4.17 -8.01
C ALA A 56 5.54 4.81 -7.94
N ALA A 57 4.47 4.01 -8.01
CA ALA A 57 3.11 4.53 -7.92
C ALA A 57 2.79 5.21 -6.57
N LEU A 58 3.37 4.72 -5.47
CA LEU A 58 3.27 5.37 -4.15
C LEU A 58 4.06 6.68 -4.11
N ALA A 59 5.24 6.75 -4.74
CA ALA A 59 6.01 7.99 -4.87
C ALA A 59 5.20 9.07 -5.60
N ASP A 60 4.63 8.73 -6.77
CA ASP A 60 3.82 9.66 -7.57
C ASP A 60 2.64 10.24 -6.78
N ILE A 61 1.95 9.42 -5.98
CA ILE A 61 0.82 9.85 -5.15
C ILE A 61 1.28 10.74 -3.99
N LEU A 62 2.35 10.37 -3.28
CA LEU A 62 2.87 11.14 -2.15
C LEU A 62 3.48 12.48 -2.59
N GLU A 63 4.11 12.52 -3.75
CA GLU A 63 4.66 13.75 -4.33
C GLU A 63 3.53 14.68 -4.81
N ALA A 64 2.50 14.13 -5.48
CA ALA A 64 1.35 14.92 -5.94
C ALA A 64 0.40 15.41 -4.84
N LYS A 65 0.29 14.69 -3.71
CA LYS A 65 -0.70 14.99 -2.65
C LYS A 65 -0.10 15.64 -1.40
N LEU A 66 1.15 15.32 -1.07
CA LEU A 66 1.81 15.78 0.15
C LEU A 66 3.10 16.57 -0.11
N SER A 67 3.49 16.77 -1.38
CA SER A 67 4.78 17.36 -1.77
C SER A 67 5.98 16.63 -1.13
N VAL A 68 5.85 15.33 -0.88
CA VAL A 68 6.91 14.49 -0.34
C VAL A 68 7.70 13.88 -1.49
N SER A 69 8.89 14.42 -1.74
CA SER A 69 9.83 13.85 -2.71
C SER A 69 10.05 12.35 -2.47
N ALA A 70 10.12 11.58 -3.55
CA ALA A 70 10.44 10.15 -3.54
C ALA A 70 11.71 9.78 -2.73
N SER A 71 12.63 10.72 -2.53
CA SER A 71 13.85 10.56 -1.73
C SER A 71 13.63 10.52 -0.20
N ARG A 72 12.44 10.88 0.29
CA ARG A 72 12.16 11.07 1.73
C ARG A 72 11.17 10.06 2.33
N PHE A 73 10.86 8.98 1.62
CA PHE A 73 9.98 7.92 2.13
C PHE A 73 10.58 6.54 1.89
N TYR A 74 10.13 5.56 2.67
CA TYR A 74 10.48 4.16 2.51
C TYR A 74 9.22 3.32 2.44
N VAL A 75 9.23 2.27 1.62
CA VAL A 75 8.15 1.28 1.56
C VAL A 75 8.71 -0.07 2.01
N LYS A 76 8.11 -0.65 3.05
CA LYS A 76 8.36 -2.04 3.44
C LYS A 76 7.33 -2.93 2.74
N PHE A 77 7.81 -3.99 2.11
CA PHE A 77 6.98 -5.01 1.49
C PHE A 77 7.08 -6.29 2.31
N ASP A 78 6.01 -6.66 3.00
CA ASP A 78 5.88 -7.92 3.72
C ASP A 78 5.02 -8.89 2.88
N ASP A 79 5.65 -9.94 2.34
CA ASP A 79 4.94 -11.08 1.75
C ASP A 79 4.74 -12.13 2.84
N VAL A 80 3.48 -12.42 3.15
CA VAL A 80 3.13 -13.22 4.33
C VAL A 80 2.36 -14.46 3.91
N GLN A 81 2.83 -15.63 4.36
CA GLN A 81 2.23 -16.91 4.02
C GLN A 81 0.80 -17.01 4.58
N GLY A 82 -0.12 -17.59 3.79
CA GLY A 82 -1.57 -17.54 4.05
C GLY A 82 -1.98 -18.05 5.43
N TYR A 83 -1.33 -19.11 5.92
CA TYR A 83 -1.59 -19.67 7.24
C TYR A 83 -1.24 -18.73 8.42
N ASN A 84 -0.51 -17.64 8.18
CA ASN A 84 -0.25 -16.59 9.18
C ASN A 84 -1.29 -15.44 9.11
N VAL A 85 -2.32 -15.54 8.27
CA VAL A 85 -3.34 -14.49 8.08
C VAL A 85 -4.73 -15.06 8.33
N GLY A 86 -5.39 -14.56 9.37
CA GLY A 86 -6.76 -14.94 9.72
C GLY A 86 -7.83 -14.23 8.87
N PHE A 87 -8.88 -14.96 8.48
CA PHE A 87 -10.06 -14.44 7.80
C PHE A 87 -11.29 -15.32 8.09
N ASN A 88 -12.43 -14.72 8.37
CA ASN A 88 -13.72 -15.39 8.57
C ASN A 88 -13.70 -16.62 9.51
N GLY A 89 -12.93 -16.55 10.61
CA GLY A 89 -12.81 -17.63 11.60
C GLY A 89 -11.83 -18.77 11.24
N THR A 90 -11.13 -18.67 10.12
CA THR A 90 -10.05 -19.59 9.69
C THR A 90 -8.80 -18.78 9.35
N THR A 91 -7.71 -19.44 8.93
CA THR A 91 -6.63 -18.80 8.14
C THR A 91 -6.87 -19.01 6.64
N PHE A 92 -6.11 -18.30 5.81
CA PHE A 92 -5.94 -18.64 4.39
C PHE A 92 -5.05 -19.88 4.19
#